data_AF-A0AA43A0Y7-F1
#
_entry.id   AF-A0AA43A0Y7-F1
#
_cell.length_a   1.000
_cell.length_b   1.000
_cell.length_c   1.000
_cell.angle_alpha   90.00
_cell.angle_beta   90.00
_cell.angle_gamma   90.00
#
_symmetry.space_group_name_H-M   'P 1'
#
loop_
_entity.id
_entity.type
_entity.pdbx_description
1 polymer ?
#
loop_
_entity_poly.entity_id
_entity_poly.type
_entity_poly.pdbx_seq_one_letter_code
_entity_poly.pdbx_strand_id
1 'polypeptide(L)'
;MATVGMKFALVCGAREMRGKVLEVLLDLGALELHRLSPVTGGRAQRQALIRLYEKVRECSELDLPQVPPENVPDDLVGLAVRLLEETDTLSREQNELHASAERQQVWGSISPRQLTELAEEGVYIQCWRTDDLESLDWLRQEGGLLWQGQRKRKKDELIFFTLSRDEPLALDWASNLAPPDQDPALLHLEISRLQARIDALRGALRWLARNRIDQFGRQVAAQIDALSIEAGRIQSHADEHVFVLSGWIPSDRLDETAERLRELPGVNGSFREPRQEEDPPTLTRYAAWARPIQSIFEFMGYRPGYYEYDAGHLIIVFFTVFSALLINDGGYGLLMLAVLGLGYRRLSGSLGSGAVQLGLYVAGATAIYGGLTGSFFGMQFDSLGPLPFLSLDTNAMIKLSFGLGIFHLSVGRLIQVRQLGWSAKMLAELGWLAMLWAIFLGILNVFTGKPIPAISGPLLGLGALLVVFLSHTERGITRGSLAGLGLLLGNATTLFSDMMSYIRIMAVGFASMSLAMTTNLMAEQTGSIVFGGLILLIGHSINLGLGIIALFVHGLRLNTLEFARQLGVIWSGRAFEPLARFQLQGIEER
;
A
#
# COMPACT_ATOMS: atom_id res chain seq x y z
N MET A 1 27.39 1.04 3.55
CA MET A 1 26.25 1.96 3.70
C MET A 1 25.55 2.04 2.35
N ALA A 2 24.22 1.94 2.29
CA ALA A 2 23.47 2.07 1.04
C ALA A 2 22.97 3.50 0.77
N THR A 3 23.03 4.39 1.77
CA THR A 3 22.79 5.82 1.58
C THR A 3 23.90 6.44 0.73
N VAL A 4 23.52 7.05 -0.39
CA VAL A 4 24.43 7.78 -1.27
C VAL A 4 24.68 9.17 -0.67
N GLY A 5 25.94 9.63 -0.70
CA GLY A 5 26.29 10.97 -0.23
C GLY A 5 25.57 12.04 -1.06
N MET A 6 25.10 13.11 -0.41
CA MET A 6 24.50 14.26 -1.05
C MET A 6 25.40 15.47 -0.94
N LYS A 7 25.42 16.32 -1.98
CA LYS A 7 26.03 17.64 -1.94
C LYS A 7 24.97 18.70 -2.24
N PHE A 8 25.07 19.82 -1.53
CA PHE A 8 24.28 21.01 -1.81
C PHE A 8 24.87 21.72 -3.03
N ALA A 9 24.06 21.94 -4.05
CA ALA A 9 24.44 22.63 -5.28
C ALA A 9 23.76 23.99 -5.35
N LEU A 10 24.53 25.00 -5.72
CA LEU A 10 24.05 26.33 -6.06
C LEU A 10 24.50 26.67 -7.48
N VAL A 11 23.56 26.81 -8.39
CA VAL A 11 23.81 27.12 -9.81
C VAL A 11 23.32 28.53 -10.07
N CYS A 12 24.20 29.40 -10.58
CA CYS A 12 23.87 30.78 -10.94
C CYS A 12 24.28 31.09 -12.38
N GLY A 13 23.58 32.03 -13.00
CA GLY A 13 23.91 32.49 -14.36
C GLY A 13 22.98 33.59 -14.86
N ALA A 14 23.15 33.97 -16.12
CA ALA A 14 22.31 34.97 -16.77
C ALA A 14 20.86 34.48 -16.90
N ARG A 15 19.88 35.35 -16.63
CA ARG A 15 18.43 35.02 -16.64
C ARG A 15 17.96 34.37 -17.95
N GLU A 16 18.56 34.74 -19.08
CA GLU A 16 18.26 34.19 -20.41
C GLU A 16 18.62 32.71 -20.53
N MET A 17 19.65 32.26 -19.80
CA MET A 17 20.13 30.87 -19.82
C MET A 17 19.36 29.96 -18.86
N ARG A 18 18.46 30.50 -18.04
CA ARG A 18 17.68 29.75 -17.04
C ARG A 18 16.90 28.58 -17.65
N GLY A 19 16.27 28.77 -18.80
CA GLY A 19 15.51 27.72 -19.48
C GLY A 19 16.40 26.55 -19.94
N LYS A 20 17.50 26.87 -20.62
CA LYS A 20 18.49 25.88 -21.08
C LYS A 20 19.14 25.11 -19.92
N VAL A 21 19.41 25.79 -18.81
CA VAL A 21 19.96 25.15 -17.60
C VAL A 21 18.96 24.18 -17.00
N LEU A 22 17.67 24.55 -16.93
CA LEU A 22 16.63 23.63 -16.44
C LEU A 22 16.44 22.43 -17.39
N GLU A 23 16.54 22.61 -18.70
CA GLU A 23 16.51 21.50 -19.67
C GLU A 23 17.69 20.54 -19.46
N VAL A 24 18.92 21.05 -19.34
CA VAL A 24 20.11 20.21 -19.08
C VAL A 24 20.00 19.48 -17.74
N LEU A 25 19.47 20.14 -16.70
CA LEU A 25 19.26 19.51 -15.39
C LEU A 25 18.16 18.44 -15.44
N LEU A 26 17.10 18.67 -16.22
CA LEU A 26 16.01 17.72 -16.46
C LEU A 26 16.52 16.49 -17.22
N ASP A 27 17.41 16.67 -18.18
CA ASP A 27 18.04 15.59 -18.95
C ASP A 27 18.94 14.73 -18.05
N LEU A 28 19.67 15.35 -17.14
CA LEU A 28 20.55 14.66 -16.19
C LEU A 28 19.80 13.94 -15.08
N GLY A 29 18.63 14.43 -14.67
CA GLY A 29 17.86 13.83 -13.59
C GLY A 29 18.62 13.78 -12.25
N ALA A 30 19.55 14.71 -12.04
CA ALA A 30 20.54 14.64 -10.97
C ALA A 30 20.34 15.69 -9.87
N LEU A 31 19.57 16.74 -10.12
CA LEU A 31 19.33 17.83 -9.16
C LEU A 31 17.90 17.77 -8.63
N GLU A 32 17.75 17.68 -7.33
CA GLU A 32 16.49 18.02 -6.68
C GLU A 32 16.50 19.49 -6.26
N LEU A 33 15.53 20.26 -6.76
CA LEU A 33 15.41 21.68 -6.43
C LEU A 33 14.96 21.89 -4.97
N HIS A 34 15.62 22.83 -4.29
CA HIS A 34 15.28 23.22 -2.94
C HIS A 34 13.99 24.07 -2.96
N ARG A 35 12.94 23.62 -2.26
CA ARG A 35 11.62 24.26 -2.29
C ARG A 35 11.61 25.53 -1.45
N LEU A 36 11.62 26.68 -2.11
CA LEU A 36 11.44 27.99 -1.46
C LEU A 36 9.96 28.35 -1.28
N SER A 37 9.03 27.67 -1.95
CA SER A 37 7.57 27.82 -1.77
C SER A 37 6.80 26.56 -2.20
N PRO A 38 5.67 26.23 -1.54
CA PRO A 38 4.86 25.06 -1.90
C PRO A 38 4.10 25.33 -3.21
N VAL A 39 4.63 24.85 -4.34
CA VAL A 39 3.92 24.85 -5.62
C VAL A 39 2.87 23.72 -5.61
N THR A 40 1.66 24.02 -5.13
CA THR A 40 0.56 23.04 -5.01
C THR A 40 -0.13 22.74 -6.34
N GLY A 41 -0.16 23.69 -7.29
CA GLY A 41 -0.90 23.56 -8.56
C GLY A 41 -0.29 22.57 -9.57
N GLY A 42 1.02 22.60 -9.78
CA GLY A 42 1.68 21.78 -10.80
C GLY A 42 1.67 20.28 -10.51
N ARG A 43 1.64 19.88 -9.23
CA ARG A 43 1.65 18.46 -8.83
C ARG A 43 0.32 17.77 -9.15
N ALA A 44 -0.80 18.46 -8.97
CA ALA A 44 -2.12 17.93 -9.31
C ALA A 44 -2.29 17.71 -10.82
N GLN A 45 -1.81 18.67 -11.63
CA GLN A 45 -1.82 18.56 -13.09
C GLN A 45 -0.91 17.42 -13.58
N ARG A 46 0.30 17.30 -13.02
CA ARG A 46 1.19 16.17 -13.32
C ARG A 46 0.54 14.82 -13.00
N GLN A 47 -0.10 14.69 -11.83
CA GLN A 47 -0.77 13.45 -11.46
C GLN A 47 -1.98 13.13 -12.37
N ALA A 48 -2.69 14.16 -12.83
CA ALA A 48 -3.80 14.00 -13.77
C ALA A 48 -3.32 13.46 -15.13
N LEU A 49 -2.20 13.96 -15.65
CA LEU A 49 -1.59 13.47 -16.89
C LEU A 49 -1.09 12.02 -16.78
N ILE A 50 -0.51 11.64 -15.63
CA ILE A 50 -0.09 10.25 -15.39
C ILE A 50 -1.31 9.32 -15.38
N ARG A 51 -2.37 9.69 -14.65
CA ARG A 51 -3.62 8.91 -14.62
C ARG A 51 -4.29 8.81 -15.99
N LEU A 52 -4.21 9.88 -16.78
CA LEU A 52 -4.72 9.90 -18.15
C LEU A 52 -3.98 8.87 -19.02
N TYR A 53 -2.64 8.84 -18.92
CA TYR A 53 -1.84 7.85 -19.64
C TYR A 53 -2.15 6.42 -19.23
N GLU A 54 -2.26 6.14 -17.93
CA GLU A 54 -2.61 4.81 -17.41
C GLU A 54 -3.98 4.34 -17.93
N LYS A 55 -5.02 5.18 -17.83
CA LYS A 55 -6.36 4.87 -18.34
C LYS A 55 -6.37 4.54 -19.83
N VAL A 56 -5.66 5.31 -20.64
CA VAL A 56 -5.56 5.06 -22.09
C VAL A 56 -4.80 3.77 -22.35
N ARG A 57 -3.70 3.51 -21.63
CA ARG A 57 -2.92 2.28 -21.75
C ARG A 57 -3.75 1.04 -21.41
N GLU A 58 -4.51 1.05 -20.33
CA GLU A 58 -5.42 -0.05 -19.95
C GLU A 58 -6.42 -0.39 -21.07
N CYS A 59 -6.89 0.62 -21.80
CA CYS A 59 -7.79 0.40 -22.94
C CYS A 59 -7.14 -0.43 -24.07
N SER A 60 -5.81 -0.46 -24.19
CA SER A 60 -5.13 -1.27 -25.21
C SER A 60 -5.26 -2.78 -24.96
N GLU A 61 -5.39 -3.19 -23.69
CA GLU A 61 -5.39 -4.59 -23.25
C GLU A 61 -6.74 -5.29 -23.46
N LEU A 62 -7.82 -4.52 -23.68
CA LEU A 62 -9.15 -5.04 -23.95
C LEU A 62 -9.30 -5.46 -25.41
N ASP A 63 -9.67 -6.72 -25.66
CA ASP A 63 -9.90 -7.23 -27.02
C ASP A 63 -11.32 -6.97 -27.52
N LEU A 64 -11.63 -5.69 -27.73
CA LEU A 64 -12.93 -5.20 -28.15
C LEU A 64 -12.83 -4.34 -29.44
N PRO A 65 -13.92 -4.14 -30.21
CA PRO A 65 -13.89 -3.49 -31.53
C PRO A 65 -13.35 -2.05 -31.52
N GLN A 66 -12.41 -1.73 -32.39
CA GLN A 66 -11.87 -0.37 -32.53
C GLN A 66 -12.74 0.46 -33.49
N VAL A 67 -12.93 1.73 -33.15
CA VAL A 67 -13.62 2.69 -34.02
C VAL A 67 -12.72 3.92 -34.17
N PRO A 68 -12.22 4.25 -35.37
CA PRO A 68 -11.41 5.45 -35.55
C PRO A 68 -12.26 6.71 -35.30
N PRO A 69 -11.74 7.72 -34.60
CA PRO A 69 -12.44 8.99 -34.44
C PRO A 69 -12.57 9.72 -35.78
N GLU A 70 -13.64 10.50 -35.96
CA GLU A 70 -13.94 11.25 -37.20
C GLU A 70 -12.86 12.28 -37.56
N ASN A 71 -12.18 12.85 -36.56
CA ASN A 71 -11.07 13.76 -36.75
C ASN A 71 -9.95 13.45 -35.74
N VAL A 72 -8.73 13.25 -36.22
CA VAL A 72 -7.55 13.01 -35.39
C VAL A 72 -6.72 14.30 -35.38
N PRO A 73 -6.84 15.15 -34.34
CA PRO A 73 -5.99 16.32 -34.17
C PRO A 73 -4.55 15.92 -33.84
N ASP A 74 -3.60 16.83 -34.09
CA ASP A 74 -2.20 16.65 -33.68
C ASP A 74 -2.05 16.61 -32.15
N ASP A 75 -2.95 17.26 -31.39
CA ASP A 75 -3.02 17.20 -29.92
C ASP A 75 -3.80 15.97 -29.45
N LEU A 76 -3.09 14.86 -29.28
CA LEU A 76 -3.66 13.59 -28.83
C LEU A 76 -4.03 13.62 -27.34
N VAL A 77 -3.37 14.46 -26.54
CA VAL A 77 -3.69 14.65 -25.12
C VAL A 77 -5.05 15.32 -24.98
N GLY A 78 -5.26 16.43 -25.70
CA GLY A 78 -6.55 17.11 -25.76
C GLY A 78 -7.67 16.22 -26.28
N LEU A 79 -7.40 15.38 -27.30
CA LEU A 79 -8.36 14.39 -27.80
C LEU A 79 -8.74 13.38 -26.70
N ALA A 80 -7.76 12.79 -26.01
CA ALA A 80 -8.02 11.78 -24.98
C ALA A 80 -8.83 12.35 -23.80
N VAL A 81 -8.51 13.58 -23.37
CA VAL A 81 -9.29 14.26 -22.31
C VAL A 81 -10.73 14.48 -22.75
N ARG A 82 -10.96 15.01 -23.95
CA ARG A 82 -12.32 15.21 -24.48
C ARG A 82 -13.11 13.92 -24.59
N LEU A 83 -12.50 12.85 -25.12
CA LEU A 83 -13.14 11.54 -25.24
C LEU A 83 -13.56 10.98 -23.88
N LEU A 84 -12.71 11.13 -22.85
CA LEU A 84 -13.03 10.67 -21.49
C LEU A 84 -14.12 11.52 -20.84
N GLU A 85 -14.06 12.85 -20.98
CA GLU A 85 -15.10 13.75 -20.45
C GLU A 85 -16.46 13.51 -21.12
N GLU A 86 -16.49 13.33 -22.45
CA GLU A 86 -17.72 12.99 -23.19
C GLU A 86 -18.23 11.60 -22.79
N THR A 87 -17.34 10.63 -22.56
CA THR A 87 -17.73 9.30 -22.08
C THR A 87 -18.33 9.36 -20.67
N ASP A 88 -17.71 10.11 -19.76
CA ASP A 88 -18.18 10.23 -18.36
C ASP A 88 -19.51 10.98 -18.28
N THR A 89 -19.71 12.02 -19.09
CA THR A 89 -20.97 12.78 -19.16
C THR A 89 -22.11 11.91 -19.69
N LEU A 90 -21.91 11.25 -20.84
CA LEU A 90 -22.92 10.35 -21.40
C LEU A 90 -23.20 9.14 -20.50
N SER A 91 -22.19 8.61 -19.81
CA SER A 91 -22.40 7.51 -18.85
C SER A 91 -23.25 7.94 -17.65
N ARG A 92 -23.11 9.19 -17.18
CA ARG A 92 -23.96 9.74 -16.11
C ARG A 92 -25.41 9.87 -16.58
N GLU A 93 -25.62 10.46 -17.77
CA GLU A 93 -26.94 10.60 -18.38
C GLU A 93 -27.62 9.23 -18.59
N GLN A 94 -26.85 8.24 -19.08
CA GLN A 94 -27.32 6.88 -19.25
C GLN A 94 -27.74 6.24 -17.91
N ASN A 95 -26.97 6.45 -16.84
CA ASN A 95 -27.31 5.94 -15.51
C ASN A 95 -28.58 6.58 -14.95
N GLU A 96 -28.79 7.88 -15.18
CA GLU A 96 -30.01 8.59 -14.78
C GLU A 96 -31.24 8.06 -15.54
N LEU A 97 -31.10 7.78 -16.85
CA LEU A 97 -32.14 7.14 -17.64
C LEU A 97 -32.39 5.69 -17.23
N HIS A 98 -31.36 4.90 -16.92
CA HIS A 98 -31.54 3.55 -16.37
C HIS A 98 -32.25 3.57 -15.02
N ALA A 99 -31.89 4.47 -14.12
CA ALA A 99 -32.60 4.63 -12.84
C ALA A 99 -34.07 5.04 -13.05
N SER A 100 -34.34 5.83 -14.09
CA SER A 100 -35.70 6.19 -14.47
C SER A 100 -36.45 5.00 -15.09
N ALA A 101 -35.80 4.20 -15.93
CA ALA A 101 -36.33 2.95 -16.48
C ALA A 101 -36.70 1.95 -15.38
N GLU A 102 -35.83 1.75 -14.39
CA GLU A 102 -36.06 0.83 -13.28
C GLU A 102 -37.24 1.28 -12.39
N ARG A 103 -37.39 2.59 -12.17
CA ARG A 103 -38.56 3.15 -11.47
C ARG A 103 -39.85 2.89 -12.25
N GLN A 104 -39.80 3.02 -13.58
CA GLN A 104 -40.95 2.85 -14.46
C GLN A 104 -41.22 1.38 -14.85
N GLN A 105 -40.27 0.47 -14.64
CA GLN A 105 -40.40 -0.97 -14.96
C GLN A 105 -41.62 -1.60 -14.28
N VAL A 106 -42.00 -1.06 -13.12
CA VAL A 106 -43.21 -1.46 -12.38
C VAL A 106 -44.46 -1.35 -13.24
N TRP A 107 -44.57 -0.31 -14.07
CA TRP A 107 -45.70 -0.04 -14.97
C TRP A 107 -45.67 -0.88 -16.25
N GLY A 108 -44.61 -1.67 -16.49
CA GLY A 108 -44.47 -2.52 -17.66
C GLY A 108 -44.43 -1.72 -18.97
N SER A 109 -45.26 -2.10 -19.93
CA SER A 109 -45.33 -1.49 -21.26
C SER A 109 -46.42 -0.41 -21.40
N ILE A 110 -46.95 0.09 -20.29
CA ILE A 110 -48.03 1.10 -20.32
C ILE A 110 -47.43 2.46 -20.65
N SER A 111 -47.93 3.08 -21.72
CA SER A 111 -47.49 4.43 -22.10
C SER A 111 -48.25 5.52 -21.33
N PRO A 112 -47.65 6.70 -21.11
CA PRO A 112 -48.33 7.83 -20.45
C PRO A 112 -49.59 8.30 -21.20
N ARG A 113 -49.60 8.15 -22.54
CA ARG A 113 -50.74 8.48 -23.39
C ARG A 113 -51.94 7.58 -23.14
N GLN A 114 -51.72 6.27 -23.01
CA GLN A 114 -52.78 5.32 -22.67
C GLN A 114 -53.40 5.60 -21.29
N LEU A 115 -52.59 6.01 -20.31
CA LEU A 115 -53.10 6.41 -18.99
C LEU A 115 -53.96 7.68 -19.07
N THR A 116 -53.58 8.61 -19.95
CA THR A 116 -54.32 9.87 -20.15
C THR A 116 -55.64 9.62 -20.89
N GLU A 117 -55.62 8.80 -21.95
CA GLU A 117 -56.81 8.39 -22.71
C GLU A 117 -57.82 7.66 -21.81
N LEU A 118 -57.34 6.76 -20.94
CA LEU A 118 -58.19 6.08 -19.96
C LEU A 118 -58.75 7.03 -18.91
N ALA A 119 -57.97 8.01 -18.46
CA ALA A 119 -58.44 9.04 -17.53
C ALA A 119 -59.53 9.94 -18.16
N GLU A 120 -59.42 10.25 -19.45
CA GLU A 120 -60.45 10.98 -20.21
C GLU A 120 -61.76 10.17 -20.35
N GLU A 121 -61.66 8.84 -20.40
CA GLU A 121 -62.81 7.91 -20.35
C GLU A 121 -63.33 7.66 -18.92
N GLY A 122 -62.78 8.35 -17.91
CA GLY A 122 -63.20 8.27 -16.50
C GLY A 122 -62.62 7.07 -15.73
N VAL A 123 -61.56 6.44 -16.25
CA VAL A 123 -60.88 5.29 -15.65
C VAL A 123 -59.47 5.68 -15.18
N TYR A 124 -59.24 5.64 -13.88
CA TYR A 124 -57.96 5.99 -13.27
C TYR A 124 -57.20 4.73 -12.83
N ILE A 125 -55.99 4.54 -13.36
CA ILE A 125 -55.08 3.47 -12.96
C ILE A 125 -54.02 4.05 -12.03
N GLN A 126 -53.89 3.51 -10.82
CA GLN A 126 -52.88 3.92 -9.84
C GLN A 126 -52.04 2.72 -9.39
N CYS A 127 -50.75 2.96 -9.19
CA CYS A 127 -49.81 1.95 -8.71
C CYS A 127 -49.39 2.28 -7.28
N TRP A 128 -49.41 1.26 -6.41
CA TRP A 128 -49.21 1.43 -4.98
C TRP A 128 -48.15 0.46 -4.46
N ARG A 129 -47.34 0.93 -3.51
CA ARG A 129 -46.37 0.13 -2.77
C ARG A 129 -46.72 0.11 -1.29
N THR A 130 -46.80 -1.11 -0.72
CA THR A 130 -47.13 -1.36 0.69
C THR A 130 -46.22 -2.43 1.31
N ASP A 131 -45.98 -2.31 2.61
CA ASP A 131 -45.40 -3.29 3.52
C ASP A 131 -46.45 -3.91 4.47
N ASP A 132 -47.65 -3.33 4.54
CA ASP A 132 -48.79 -3.86 5.32
C ASP A 132 -49.62 -4.86 4.50
N LEU A 133 -49.46 -6.15 4.85
CA LEU A 133 -50.12 -7.29 4.19
C LEU A 133 -51.59 -7.46 4.61
N GLU A 134 -51.96 -7.06 5.83
CA GLU A 134 -53.32 -7.28 6.35
C GLU A 134 -54.32 -6.33 5.66
N SER A 135 -53.94 -5.06 5.51
CA SER A 135 -54.74 -4.06 4.79
C SER A 135 -54.88 -4.38 3.30
N LEU A 136 -53.87 -5.01 2.69
CA LEU A 136 -53.91 -5.47 1.30
C LEU A 136 -54.91 -6.63 1.11
N ASP A 137 -54.92 -7.59 2.02
CA ASP A 137 -55.85 -8.73 1.98
C ASP A 137 -57.30 -8.29 2.21
N TRP A 138 -57.54 -7.25 3.01
CA TRP A 138 -58.86 -6.62 3.14
C TRP A 138 -59.33 -6.00 1.82
N LEU A 139 -58.47 -5.20 1.14
CA LEU A 139 -58.81 -4.57 -0.15
C LEU A 139 -59.13 -5.60 -1.24
N ARG A 140 -58.51 -6.79 -1.15
CA ARG A 140 -58.78 -7.93 -2.04
C ARG A 140 -60.18 -8.51 -1.86
N GLN A 141 -60.70 -8.53 -0.64
CA GLN A 141 -62.01 -9.12 -0.32
C GLN A 141 -63.18 -8.19 -0.67
N GLU A 142 -62.99 -6.88 -0.64
CA GLU A 142 -64.02 -5.89 -0.98
C GLU A 142 -64.18 -5.61 -2.49
N GLY A 143 -63.35 -6.22 -3.34
CA GLY A 143 -63.58 -6.25 -4.80
C GLY A 143 -62.86 -5.18 -5.63
N GLY A 144 -61.86 -4.47 -5.08
CA GLY A 144 -61.15 -3.36 -5.75
C GLY A 144 -59.84 -3.70 -6.48
N LEU A 145 -59.43 -4.96 -6.57
CA LEU A 145 -58.09 -5.36 -7.02
C LEU A 145 -58.15 -6.17 -8.32
N LEU A 146 -57.73 -5.57 -9.45
CA LEU A 146 -57.73 -6.22 -10.77
C LEU A 146 -56.38 -6.86 -11.15
N TRP A 147 -55.24 -6.49 -10.53
CA TRP A 147 -53.95 -7.13 -10.82
C TRP A 147 -52.88 -6.99 -9.72
N GLN A 148 -52.12 -8.07 -9.46
CA GLN A 148 -51.05 -8.16 -8.45
C GLN A 148 -49.68 -8.35 -9.12
N GLY A 149 -48.71 -7.47 -8.81
CA GLY A 149 -47.33 -7.51 -9.30
C GLY A 149 -46.35 -8.26 -8.38
N GLN A 150 -45.17 -8.60 -8.90
CA GLN A 150 -44.20 -9.55 -8.31
C GLN A 150 -43.59 -9.15 -6.94
N ARG A 151 -43.37 -10.15 -6.08
CA ARG A 151 -42.67 -10.07 -4.78
C ARG A 151 -41.14 -9.99 -4.98
N LYS A 152 -40.49 -8.89 -4.60
CA LYS A 152 -39.02 -8.78 -4.61
C LYS A 152 -38.42 -9.34 -3.31
N ARG A 153 -37.68 -10.46 -3.40
CA ARG A 153 -37.22 -11.32 -2.29
C ARG A 153 -36.27 -10.70 -1.23
N LYS A 154 -35.95 -9.41 -1.26
CA LYS A 154 -34.95 -8.78 -0.37
C LYS A 154 -35.51 -7.80 0.68
N LYS A 155 -36.77 -7.39 0.54
CA LYS A 155 -37.60 -6.69 1.53
C LYS A 155 -39.04 -7.15 1.26
N ASP A 156 -39.85 -7.47 2.26
CA ASP A 156 -41.26 -7.86 2.10
C ASP A 156 -42.14 -6.67 1.63
N GLU A 157 -41.75 -6.01 0.53
CA GLU A 157 -42.50 -4.94 -0.12
C GLU A 157 -43.31 -5.53 -1.29
N LEU A 158 -44.60 -5.20 -1.38
CA LEU A 158 -45.50 -5.60 -2.45
C LEU A 158 -45.94 -4.40 -3.28
N ILE A 159 -46.09 -4.64 -4.58
CA ILE A 159 -46.57 -3.63 -5.54
C ILE A 159 -47.85 -4.14 -6.19
N PHE A 160 -48.88 -3.30 -6.21
CA PHE A 160 -50.19 -3.63 -6.77
C PHE A 160 -50.79 -2.45 -7.55
N PHE A 161 -51.75 -2.77 -8.41
CA PHE A 161 -52.46 -1.79 -9.24
C PHE A 161 -53.93 -1.73 -8.85
N THR A 162 -54.47 -0.52 -8.73
CA THR A 162 -55.89 -0.27 -8.50
C THR A 162 -56.49 0.43 -9.71
N LEU A 163 -57.73 0.10 -10.03
CA LEU A 163 -58.49 0.71 -11.11
C LEU A 163 -59.76 1.31 -10.51
N SER A 164 -59.87 2.64 -10.57
CA SER A 164 -61.01 3.39 -10.05
C SER A 164 -61.78 4.05 -11.19
N ARG A 165 -63.09 4.22 -11.01
CA ARG A 165 -63.96 4.92 -11.95
C ARG A 165 -64.40 6.24 -11.33
N ASP A 166 -64.46 7.30 -12.14
CA ASP A 166 -64.90 8.65 -11.80
C ASP A 166 -63.96 9.46 -10.87
N GLU A 167 -63.35 8.86 -9.84
CA GLU A 167 -62.40 9.56 -8.93
C GLU A 167 -61.12 8.75 -8.62
N PRO A 168 -59.95 9.40 -8.43
CA PRO A 168 -58.72 8.74 -8.02
C PRO A 168 -58.79 8.28 -6.55
N LEU A 169 -58.31 7.06 -6.28
CA LEU A 169 -58.29 6.50 -4.93
C LEU A 169 -57.16 7.15 -4.11
N ALA A 170 -57.43 7.41 -2.83
CA ALA A 170 -56.43 7.82 -1.85
C ALA A 170 -56.31 6.74 -0.77
N LEU A 171 -55.14 6.13 -0.67
CA LEU A 171 -54.83 5.11 0.34
C LEU A 171 -53.79 5.67 1.32
N ASP A 172 -54.18 5.86 2.58
CA ASP A 172 -53.33 6.47 3.61
C ASP A 172 -52.20 5.54 4.10
N TRP A 173 -52.40 4.23 3.91
CA TRP A 173 -51.48 3.17 4.33
C TRP A 173 -50.57 2.68 3.21
N ALA A 174 -50.73 3.17 1.97
CA ALA A 174 -49.92 2.77 0.83
C ALA A 174 -49.25 3.99 0.15
N SER A 175 -48.01 3.81 -0.30
CA SER A 175 -47.30 4.87 -1.04
C SER A 175 -47.64 4.82 -2.53
N ASN A 176 -48.19 5.92 -3.07
CA ASN A 176 -48.50 6.04 -4.50
C ASN A 176 -47.18 6.17 -5.30
N LEU A 177 -47.00 5.30 -6.30
CA LEU A 177 -45.90 5.39 -7.25
C LEU A 177 -46.32 6.26 -8.42
N ALA A 178 -45.50 7.26 -8.75
CA ALA A 178 -45.78 8.16 -9.87
C ALA A 178 -45.94 7.39 -11.19
N PRO A 179 -46.87 7.82 -12.07
CA PRO A 179 -47.01 7.25 -13.41
C PRO A 179 -45.74 7.46 -14.24
N PRO A 180 -45.53 6.69 -15.31
CA PRO A 180 -44.41 6.90 -16.22
C PRO A 180 -44.51 8.31 -16.85
N ASP A 181 -43.40 9.05 -16.82
CA ASP A 181 -43.32 10.40 -17.42
C ASP A 181 -43.03 10.35 -18.93
N GLN A 182 -42.51 9.22 -19.42
CA GLN A 182 -42.10 9.00 -20.81
C GLN A 182 -42.55 7.62 -21.28
N ASP A 183 -42.61 7.42 -22.59
CA ASP A 183 -42.89 6.10 -23.16
C ASP A 183 -41.71 5.14 -22.90
N PRO A 184 -41.92 3.98 -22.26
CA PRO A 184 -40.86 2.99 -22.03
C PRO A 184 -40.10 2.61 -23.30
N ALA A 185 -40.76 2.55 -24.46
CA ALA A 185 -40.10 2.23 -25.73
C ALA A 185 -39.15 3.34 -26.19
N LEU A 186 -39.52 4.61 -25.98
CA LEU A 186 -38.65 5.76 -26.29
C LEU A 186 -37.46 5.82 -25.34
N LEU A 187 -37.69 5.55 -24.06
CA LEU A 187 -36.64 5.56 -23.04
C LEU A 187 -35.61 4.43 -23.27
N HIS A 188 -36.05 3.22 -23.62
CA HIS A 188 -35.15 2.13 -24.02
C HIS A 188 -34.38 2.44 -25.32
N LEU A 189 -35.02 3.11 -26.28
CA LEU A 189 -34.35 3.55 -27.51
C LEU A 189 -33.26 4.59 -27.21
N GLU A 190 -33.52 5.54 -26.30
CA GLU A 190 -32.57 6.56 -25.89
C GLU A 190 -31.37 5.97 -25.14
N ILE A 191 -31.62 5.06 -24.19
CA ILE A 191 -30.56 4.28 -23.52
C ILE A 191 -29.70 3.54 -24.56
N SER A 192 -30.32 2.91 -25.56
CA SER A 192 -29.60 2.18 -26.60
C SER A 192 -28.76 3.11 -27.50
N ARG A 193 -29.25 4.32 -27.78
CA ARG A 193 -28.52 5.35 -28.52
C ARG A 193 -27.31 5.86 -27.72
N LEU A 194 -27.49 6.15 -26.44
CA LEU A 194 -26.39 6.55 -25.55
C LEU A 194 -25.35 5.44 -25.42
N GLN A 195 -25.79 4.19 -25.26
CA GLN A 195 -24.90 3.03 -25.23
C GLN A 195 -24.05 2.94 -26.51
N ALA A 196 -24.67 3.05 -27.68
CA ALA A 196 -23.96 3.02 -28.96
C ALA A 196 -22.93 4.17 -29.08
N ARG A 197 -23.27 5.37 -28.57
CA ARG A 197 -22.36 6.52 -28.57
C ARG A 197 -21.18 6.31 -27.61
N ILE A 198 -21.44 5.83 -26.40
CA ILE A 198 -20.41 5.48 -25.41
C ILE A 198 -19.47 4.41 -25.98
N ASP A 199 -20.02 3.39 -26.64
CA ASP A 199 -19.22 2.32 -27.24
C ASP A 199 -18.35 2.83 -28.39
N ALA A 200 -18.84 3.78 -29.20
CA ALA A 200 -18.07 4.45 -30.23
C ALA A 200 -16.92 5.28 -29.63
N LEU A 201 -17.17 6.07 -28.57
CA LEU A 201 -16.14 6.87 -27.89
C LEU A 201 -15.07 5.98 -27.22
N ARG A 202 -15.50 4.92 -26.54
CA ARG A 202 -14.59 3.89 -26.00
C ARG A 202 -13.81 3.20 -27.12
N GLY A 203 -14.44 3.01 -28.29
CA GLY A 203 -13.79 2.48 -29.50
C GLY A 203 -12.68 3.40 -30.01
N ALA A 204 -12.90 4.71 -29.97
CA ALA A 204 -11.91 5.73 -30.33
C ALA A 204 -10.73 5.78 -29.34
N LEU A 205 -10.99 5.68 -28.03
CA LEU A 205 -9.95 5.56 -27.01
C LEU A 205 -9.09 4.30 -27.22
N ARG A 206 -9.73 3.16 -27.53
CA ARG A 206 -9.03 1.90 -27.86
C ARG A 206 -8.21 2.01 -29.13
N TRP A 207 -8.72 2.71 -30.16
CA TRP A 207 -7.97 2.98 -31.38
C TRP A 207 -6.72 3.82 -31.09
N LEU A 208 -6.82 4.88 -30.27
CA LEU A 208 -5.69 5.71 -29.86
C LEU A 208 -4.66 4.89 -29.07
N ALA A 209 -5.13 4.07 -28.14
CA ALA A 209 -4.32 3.21 -27.29
C ALA A 209 -3.57 2.11 -28.05
N ARG A 210 -4.09 1.63 -29.19
CA ARG A 210 -3.42 0.58 -30.00
C ARG A 210 -2.56 1.15 -31.12
N ASN A 211 -2.97 2.26 -31.75
CA ASN A 211 -2.34 2.73 -32.99
C ASN A 211 -1.42 3.95 -32.81
N ARG A 212 -1.55 4.68 -31.69
CA ARG A 212 -0.84 5.96 -31.46
C ARG A 212 -0.30 6.13 -30.03
N ILE A 213 -0.21 5.05 -29.26
CA ILE A 213 0.24 5.10 -27.86
C ILE A 213 1.63 5.71 -27.69
N ASP A 214 2.56 5.47 -28.62
CA ASP A 214 3.92 6.00 -28.54
C ASP A 214 3.97 7.53 -28.80
N GLN A 215 3.10 8.04 -29.68
CA GLN A 215 3.00 9.48 -29.94
C GLN A 215 2.29 10.18 -28.80
N PHE A 216 1.18 9.60 -28.33
CA PHE A 216 0.45 10.09 -27.17
C PHE A 216 1.31 10.11 -25.91
N GLY A 217 2.03 9.02 -25.63
CA GLY A 217 2.99 8.93 -24.54
C GLY A 217 4.03 10.05 -24.61
N ARG A 218 4.67 10.25 -25.77
CA ARG A 218 5.64 11.34 -25.95
C ARG A 218 5.05 12.72 -25.69
N GLN A 219 3.81 12.99 -26.11
CA GLN A 219 3.14 14.26 -25.81
C GLN A 219 2.83 14.43 -24.31
N VAL A 220 2.38 13.37 -23.64
CA VAL A 220 2.15 13.37 -22.19
C VAL A 220 3.46 13.63 -21.45
N ALA A 221 4.54 12.94 -21.82
CA ALA A 221 5.87 13.16 -21.23
C ALA A 221 6.34 14.59 -21.46
N ALA A 222 6.20 15.14 -22.67
CA ALA A 222 6.57 16.53 -22.97
C ALA A 222 5.78 17.55 -22.14
N GLN A 223 4.48 17.34 -21.92
CA GLN A 223 3.69 18.22 -21.04
C GLN A 223 4.12 18.12 -19.58
N ILE A 224 4.44 16.90 -19.08
CA ILE A 224 4.96 16.70 -17.73
C ILE A 224 6.33 17.37 -17.55
N ASP A 225 7.20 17.26 -18.54
CA ASP A 225 8.52 17.88 -18.57
C ASP A 225 8.39 19.42 -18.57
N ALA A 226 7.49 19.98 -19.38
CA ALA A 226 7.19 21.41 -19.39
C ALA A 226 6.66 21.90 -18.04
N LEU A 227 5.76 21.15 -17.39
CA LEU A 227 5.28 21.47 -16.03
C LEU A 227 6.41 21.40 -14.99
N SER A 228 7.36 20.50 -15.15
CA SER A 228 8.53 20.35 -14.27
C SER A 228 9.50 21.52 -14.43
N ILE A 229 9.72 21.99 -15.66
CA ILE A 229 10.49 23.19 -15.95
C ILE A 229 9.80 24.43 -15.35
N GLU A 230 8.48 24.56 -15.50
CA GLU A 230 7.74 25.69 -14.95
C GLU A 230 7.79 25.71 -13.41
N ALA A 231 7.63 24.54 -12.78
CA ALA A 231 7.83 24.39 -11.35
C ALA A 231 9.26 24.79 -10.94
N GLY A 232 10.27 24.42 -11.73
CA GLY A 232 11.66 24.82 -11.51
C GLY A 232 11.90 26.33 -11.67
N ARG A 233 11.19 26.99 -12.60
CA ARG A 233 11.23 28.46 -12.74
C ARG A 233 10.64 29.17 -11.52
N ILE A 234 9.54 28.65 -10.96
CA ILE A 234 8.92 29.20 -9.75
C ILE A 234 9.82 29.01 -8.53
N GLN A 235 10.54 27.89 -8.45
CA GLN A 235 11.47 27.60 -7.35
C GLN A 235 12.83 28.32 -7.51
N SER A 236 13.12 28.90 -8.67
CA SER A 236 14.32 29.72 -8.90
C SER A 236 14.15 31.13 -8.34
N HIS A 237 15.15 31.63 -7.62
CA HIS A 237 15.24 33.07 -7.36
C HIS A 237 15.85 33.74 -8.58
N ALA A 238 15.09 34.64 -9.21
CA ALA A 238 15.57 35.44 -10.34
C ALA A 238 15.47 36.92 -9.98
N ASP A 239 16.59 37.62 -10.12
CA ASP A 239 16.66 39.08 -10.12
C ASP A 239 16.57 39.61 -11.57
N GLU A 240 16.70 40.92 -11.80
CA GLU A 240 16.58 41.52 -13.13
C GLU A 240 17.52 40.89 -14.17
N HIS A 241 18.74 40.50 -13.76
CA HIS A 241 19.78 40.00 -14.68
C HIS A 241 20.30 38.58 -14.38
N VAL A 242 20.08 38.06 -13.16
CA VAL A 242 20.71 36.81 -12.69
C VAL A 242 19.64 35.85 -12.16
N PHE A 243 19.80 34.56 -12.42
CA PHE A 243 19.03 33.51 -11.76
C PHE A 243 19.93 32.69 -10.82
N VAL A 244 19.33 32.17 -9.75
CA VAL A 244 19.94 31.26 -8.79
C VAL A 244 19.01 30.07 -8.58
N LEU A 245 19.56 28.87 -8.77
CA LEU A 245 18.95 27.59 -8.44
C LEU A 245 19.73 26.98 -7.27
N SER A 246 19.03 26.51 -6.26
CA SER A 246 19.61 25.74 -5.15
C SER A 246 18.97 24.36 -5.09
N GLY A 247 19.73 23.36 -4.68
CA GLY A 247 19.24 22.00 -4.65
C GLY A 247 20.24 20.98 -4.12
N TRP A 248 19.83 19.71 -4.11
CA TRP A 248 20.65 18.58 -3.68
C TRP A 248 21.02 17.71 -4.87
N ILE A 249 22.27 17.28 -4.94
CA ILE A 249 22.79 16.38 -5.99
C ILE A 249 23.48 15.18 -5.32
N PRO A 250 23.26 13.94 -5.80
CA PRO A 250 24.03 12.78 -5.37
C PRO A 250 25.51 12.94 -5.72
N SER A 251 26.41 12.59 -4.79
CA SER A 251 27.87 12.67 -4.95
C SER A 251 28.36 12.00 -6.23
N ASP A 252 27.72 10.90 -6.62
CA ASP A 252 28.12 10.06 -7.75
C ASP A 252 27.83 10.70 -9.11
N ARG A 253 26.87 11.63 -9.17
CA ARG A 253 26.48 12.34 -10.41
C ARG A 253 27.02 13.77 -10.46
N LEU A 254 27.81 14.16 -9.48
CA LEU A 254 28.33 15.52 -9.36
C LEU A 254 29.27 15.86 -10.50
N ASP A 255 30.17 14.95 -10.87
CA ASP A 255 31.17 15.22 -11.92
C ASP A 255 30.51 15.38 -13.30
N GLU A 256 29.58 14.47 -13.64
CA GLU A 256 28.77 14.54 -14.86
C GLU A 256 27.95 15.84 -14.92
N THR A 257 27.31 16.22 -13.82
CA THR A 257 26.52 17.46 -13.75
C THR A 257 27.40 18.70 -13.86
N ALA A 258 28.57 18.70 -13.22
CA ALA A 258 29.52 19.80 -13.27
C ALA A 258 30.10 20.00 -14.67
N GLU A 259 30.38 18.92 -15.41
CA GLU A 259 30.89 18.97 -16.78
C GLU A 259 29.84 19.59 -17.72
N ARG A 260 28.60 19.09 -17.67
CA ARG A 260 27.49 19.61 -18.49
C ARG A 260 27.12 21.07 -18.19
N LEU A 261 27.22 21.48 -16.92
CA LEU A 261 26.98 22.88 -16.56
C LEU A 261 28.09 23.82 -17.06
N ARG A 262 29.34 23.35 -17.19
CA ARG A 262 30.45 24.14 -17.74
C ARG A 262 30.35 24.35 -19.25
N GLU A 263 29.68 23.46 -19.97
CA GLU A 263 29.41 23.61 -21.40
C GLU A 263 28.51 24.83 -21.72
N LEU A 264 27.77 25.33 -20.72
CA LEU A 264 26.88 26.48 -20.88
C LEU A 264 27.61 27.80 -20.59
N PRO A 265 27.60 28.76 -21.52
CA PRO A 265 28.26 30.05 -21.33
C PRO A 265 27.58 30.87 -20.22
N GLY A 266 28.39 31.42 -19.29
CA GLY A 266 27.90 32.31 -18.24
C GLY A 266 27.16 31.64 -17.09
N VAL A 267 27.29 30.32 -16.93
CA VAL A 267 26.71 29.53 -15.83
C VAL A 267 27.83 29.06 -14.91
N ASN A 268 27.69 29.27 -13.60
CA ASN A 268 28.60 28.79 -12.58
C ASN A 268 27.86 27.93 -11.55
N GLY A 269 28.47 26.81 -11.18
CA GLY A 269 27.97 25.92 -10.12
C GLY A 269 28.93 25.88 -8.94
N SER A 270 28.41 26.06 -7.72
CA SER A 270 29.13 25.84 -6.48
C SER A 270 28.53 24.64 -5.75
N PHE A 271 29.38 23.74 -5.26
CA PHE A 271 28.97 22.52 -4.55
C PHE A 271 29.58 22.50 -3.16
N ARG A 272 28.76 22.17 -2.15
CA ARG A 272 29.15 22.15 -0.74
C ARG A 272 28.63 20.88 -0.06
N GLU A 273 29.34 20.38 0.93
CA GLU A 273 28.83 19.31 1.80
C GLU A 273 27.67 19.80 2.68
N PRO A 274 26.69 18.93 3.02
CA PRO A 274 25.58 19.28 3.91
C PRO A 274 26.11 19.76 5.26
N ARG A 275 25.53 20.85 5.81
CA ARG A 275 25.79 21.26 7.20
C ARG A 275 25.04 20.33 8.16
N GLN A 276 25.53 20.18 9.39
CA GLN A 276 24.90 19.32 10.41
C GLN A 276 23.46 19.73 10.78
N GLU A 277 23.08 20.98 10.51
CA GLU A 277 21.74 21.53 10.75
C GLU A 277 20.80 21.39 9.54
N GLU A 278 21.30 20.93 8.40
CA GLU A 278 20.51 20.75 7.17
C GLU A 278 20.06 19.29 7.05
N ASP A 279 18.80 19.07 6.66
CA ASP A 279 18.25 17.73 6.40
C ASP A 279 18.21 17.45 4.88
N PRO A 280 19.30 16.91 4.29
CA PRO A 280 19.31 16.53 2.89
C PRO A 280 18.35 15.36 2.62
N PRO A 281 17.84 15.24 1.38
CA PRO A 281 17.07 14.09 0.95
C PRO A 281 17.92 12.80 0.99
N THR A 282 17.29 11.68 1.29
CA THR A 282 17.92 10.37 1.31
C THR A 282 17.71 9.64 -0.01
N LEU A 283 18.81 9.23 -0.65
CA LEU A 283 18.81 8.27 -1.76
C LEU A 283 19.47 6.98 -1.28
N THR A 284 18.71 5.88 -1.27
CA THR A 284 19.20 4.55 -0.90
C THR A 284 19.40 3.68 -2.13
N ARG A 285 20.59 3.08 -2.26
CA ARG A 285 20.91 2.08 -3.29
C ARG A 285 21.31 0.77 -2.64
N TYR A 286 20.35 -0.16 -2.58
CA TYR A 286 20.60 -1.49 -2.06
C TYR A 286 21.28 -2.40 -3.09
N ALA A 287 22.11 -3.32 -2.59
CA ALA A 287 22.63 -4.43 -3.39
C ALA A 287 21.47 -5.29 -3.92
N ALA A 288 21.67 -5.98 -5.05
CA ALA A 288 20.59 -6.69 -5.76
C ALA A 288 19.77 -7.64 -4.86
N TRP A 289 20.41 -8.32 -3.90
CA TRP A 289 19.77 -9.22 -2.94
C TRP A 289 18.96 -8.50 -1.84
N ALA A 290 19.29 -7.25 -1.51
CA ALA A 290 18.61 -6.46 -0.48
C ALA A 290 17.58 -5.48 -1.07
N ARG A 291 17.58 -5.24 -2.38
CA ARG A 291 16.61 -4.38 -3.08
C ARG A 291 15.14 -4.69 -2.75
N PRO A 292 14.70 -5.95 -2.58
CA PRO A 292 13.29 -6.24 -2.28
C PRO A 292 12.76 -5.55 -1.01
N ILE A 293 13.63 -5.14 -0.08
CA ILE A 293 13.19 -4.43 1.13
C ILE A 293 12.58 -3.05 0.85
N GLN A 294 12.95 -2.43 -0.28
CA GLN A 294 12.40 -1.12 -0.67
C GLN A 294 10.88 -1.15 -0.75
N SER A 295 10.29 -2.24 -1.26
CA SER A 295 8.84 -2.38 -1.36
C SER A 295 8.15 -2.36 0.01
N ILE A 296 8.77 -2.94 1.06
CA ILE A 296 8.25 -2.83 2.44
C ILE A 296 8.34 -1.38 2.92
N PHE A 297 9.50 -0.74 2.75
CA PHE A 297 9.73 0.61 3.24
C PHE A 297 8.81 1.63 2.56
N GLU A 298 8.59 1.48 1.26
CA GLU A 298 7.63 2.28 0.50
C GLU A 298 6.20 2.04 0.98
N PHE A 299 5.80 0.78 1.20
CA PHE A 299 4.48 0.44 1.72
C PHE A 299 4.23 1.03 3.13
N MET A 300 5.23 0.99 4.00
CA MET A 300 5.13 1.54 5.35
C MET A 300 5.34 3.05 5.42
N GLY A 301 5.78 3.68 4.33
CA GLY A 301 6.17 5.09 4.32
C GLY A 301 7.43 5.38 5.17
N TYR A 302 8.26 4.37 5.42
CA TYR A 302 9.48 4.51 6.22
C TYR A 302 10.68 4.82 5.33
N ARG A 303 11.44 5.85 5.70
CA ARG A 303 12.69 6.20 5.03
C ARG A 303 13.73 6.55 6.08
N PRO A 304 14.93 5.97 5.99
CA PRO A 304 16.00 6.33 6.92
C PRO A 304 16.37 7.81 6.70
N GLY A 305 16.54 8.54 7.80
CA GLY A 305 17.16 9.86 7.77
C GLY A 305 18.55 9.81 7.13
N TYR A 306 19.02 10.91 6.55
CA TYR A 306 20.31 10.93 5.87
C TYR A 306 21.48 10.60 6.82
N TYR A 307 21.39 11.06 8.07
CA TYR A 307 22.35 10.77 9.14
C TYR A 307 22.02 9.49 9.93
N GLU A 308 20.89 8.85 9.65
CA GLU A 308 20.48 7.63 10.32
C GLU A 308 21.19 6.42 9.69
N TYR A 309 21.40 5.38 10.50
CA TYR A 309 21.99 4.14 10.00
C TYR A 309 21.00 3.37 9.12
N ASP A 310 21.41 3.07 7.88
CA ASP A 310 20.59 2.26 6.98
C ASP A 310 20.64 0.77 7.37
N ALA A 311 19.55 0.32 8.00
CA ALA A 311 19.38 -1.04 8.47
C ALA A 311 18.68 -1.98 7.47
N GLY A 312 18.41 -1.54 6.23
CA GLY A 312 17.61 -2.32 5.26
C GLY A 312 18.13 -3.74 5.03
N HIS A 313 19.45 -3.92 4.96
CA HIS A 313 20.10 -5.22 4.78
C HIS A 313 19.93 -6.17 5.96
N LEU A 314 19.86 -5.64 7.19
CA LEU A 314 19.62 -6.46 8.38
C LEU A 314 18.14 -6.78 8.52
N ILE A 315 17.30 -5.77 8.26
CA ILE A 315 15.85 -5.90 8.30
C ILE A 315 15.38 -6.99 7.34
N ILE A 316 15.87 -7.06 6.10
CA ILE A 316 15.46 -8.12 5.17
C ILE A 316 15.80 -9.53 5.67
N VAL A 317 16.96 -9.70 6.32
CA VAL A 317 17.40 -10.99 6.87
C VAL A 317 16.52 -11.38 8.06
N PHE A 318 16.37 -10.50 9.05
CA PHE A 318 15.58 -10.77 10.24
C PHE A 318 14.09 -10.88 9.94
N PHE A 319 13.56 -10.03 9.08
CA PHE A 319 12.20 -10.14 8.56
C PHE A 319 11.96 -11.52 7.96
N THR A 320 12.82 -11.97 7.05
CA THR A 320 12.68 -13.29 6.41
C THR A 320 12.69 -14.43 7.43
N VAL A 321 13.59 -14.39 8.42
CA VAL A 321 13.67 -15.38 9.50
C VAL A 321 12.41 -15.36 10.38
N PHE A 322 11.96 -14.19 10.84
CA PHE A 322 10.75 -14.10 11.67
C PHE A 322 9.49 -14.48 10.90
N SER A 323 9.45 -14.21 9.60
CA SER A 323 8.36 -14.64 8.72
C SER A 323 8.22 -16.16 8.72
N ALA A 324 9.35 -16.86 8.57
CA ALA A 324 9.40 -18.31 8.58
C ALA A 324 8.89 -18.89 9.91
N LEU A 325 9.22 -18.25 11.03
CA LEU A 325 8.76 -18.63 12.37
C LEU A 325 7.29 -18.34 12.63
N LEU A 326 6.75 -17.28 12.04
CA LEU A 326 5.32 -16.94 12.18
C LEU A 326 4.44 -17.92 11.41
N ILE A 327 4.86 -18.32 10.20
CA ILE A 327 4.10 -19.28 9.37
C ILE A 327 4.32 -20.72 9.86
N ASN A 328 5.54 -21.08 10.25
CA ASN A 328 5.89 -22.35 10.92
C ASN A 328 5.39 -23.63 10.20
N ASP A 329 5.25 -23.60 8.87
CA ASP A 329 4.77 -24.72 8.07
C ASP A 329 5.46 -24.77 6.70
N GLY A 330 6.17 -25.86 6.44
CA GLY A 330 6.95 -26.06 5.21
C GLY A 330 6.09 -26.28 3.99
N GLY A 331 4.89 -26.85 4.15
CA GLY A 331 3.92 -27.04 3.08
C GLY A 331 3.41 -25.71 2.54
N TYR A 332 3.12 -24.77 3.44
CA TYR A 332 2.77 -23.40 3.05
C TYR A 332 3.93 -22.67 2.37
N GLY A 333 5.15 -22.84 2.86
CA GLY A 333 6.35 -22.29 2.22
C GLY A 333 6.52 -22.79 0.77
N LEU A 334 6.39 -24.09 0.54
CA LEU A 334 6.46 -24.69 -0.79
C LEU A 334 5.32 -24.22 -1.70
N LEU A 335 4.09 -24.14 -1.17
CA LEU A 335 2.94 -23.64 -1.92
C LEU A 335 3.16 -22.18 -2.36
N MET A 336 3.62 -21.32 -1.44
CA MET A 336 3.95 -19.93 -1.74
C MET A 336 5.08 -19.83 -2.77
N LEU A 337 6.13 -20.63 -2.66
CA LEU A 337 7.21 -20.69 -3.65
C LEU A 337 6.69 -21.06 -5.04
N ALA A 338 5.81 -22.06 -5.13
CA ALA A 338 5.23 -22.49 -6.40
C ALA A 338 4.37 -21.38 -7.02
N VAL A 339 3.47 -20.76 -6.24
CA VAL A 339 2.58 -19.70 -6.72
C VAL A 339 3.36 -18.46 -7.15
N LEU A 340 4.29 -17.99 -6.31
CA LEU A 340 5.09 -16.80 -6.62
C LEU A 340 6.12 -17.05 -7.73
N GLY A 341 6.68 -18.25 -7.81
CA GLY A 341 7.65 -18.65 -8.84
C GLY A 341 6.99 -18.78 -10.22
N LEU A 342 5.90 -19.54 -10.33
CA LEU A 342 5.15 -19.71 -11.58
C LEU A 342 4.45 -18.40 -12.00
N GLY A 343 3.98 -17.62 -11.02
CA GLY A 343 3.33 -16.34 -11.22
C GLY A 343 4.28 -15.15 -11.42
N TYR A 344 5.60 -15.34 -11.37
CA TYR A 344 6.57 -14.25 -11.23
C TYR A 344 6.36 -13.10 -12.24
N ARG A 345 6.21 -13.42 -13.54
CA ARG A 345 6.03 -12.40 -14.58
C ARG A 345 4.71 -11.62 -14.44
N ARG A 346 3.61 -12.31 -14.15
CA ARG A 346 2.28 -11.69 -14.00
C ARG A 346 2.20 -10.86 -12.73
N LEU A 347 2.65 -11.44 -11.61
CA LEU A 347 2.61 -10.79 -10.30
C LEU A 347 3.58 -9.62 -10.21
N SER A 348 4.75 -9.70 -10.84
CA SER A 348 5.71 -8.59 -10.85
C SER A 348 5.17 -7.38 -11.64
N GLY A 349 4.34 -7.60 -12.65
CA GLY A 349 3.68 -6.53 -13.39
C GLY A 349 2.61 -5.79 -12.58
N SER A 350 1.98 -6.45 -11.60
CA SER A 350 0.90 -5.87 -10.78
C SER A 350 1.37 -5.38 -9.41
N LEU A 351 2.13 -6.19 -8.68
CA LEU A 351 2.59 -5.90 -7.30
C LEU A 351 3.99 -5.29 -7.25
N GLY A 352 4.71 -5.28 -8.37
CA GLY A 352 6.12 -4.91 -8.44
C GLY A 352 7.07 -6.09 -8.19
N SER A 353 8.18 -6.12 -8.93
CA SER A 353 9.18 -7.19 -8.85
C SER A 353 9.79 -7.35 -7.45
N GLY A 354 9.97 -6.25 -6.71
CA GLY A 354 10.54 -6.25 -5.37
C GLY A 354 9.66 -6.99 -4.36
N ALA A 355 8.35 -6.74 -4.36
CA ALA A 355 7.41 -7.42 -3.48
C ALA A 355 7.34 -8.92 -3.74
N VAL A 356 7.34 -9.34 -5.02
CA VAL A 356 7.35 -10.76 -5.40
C VAL A 356 8.66 -11.44 -4.99
N GLN A 357 9.81 -10.79 -5.20
CA GLN A 357 11.11 -11.31 -4.76
C GLN A 357 11.20 -11.47 -3.25
N LEU A 358 10.69 -10.50 -2.50
CA LEU A 358 10.61 -10.59 -1.04
C LEU A 358 9.71 -11.76 -0.61
N GLY A 359 8.54 -11.92 -1.25
CA GLY A 359 7.65 -13.05 -1.01
C GLY A 359 8.33 -14.39 -1.28
N LEU A 360 9.19 -14.47 -2.30
CA LEU A 360 10.00 -15.66 -2.59
C LEU A 360 11.04 -15.93 -1.50
N TYR A 361 11.69 -14.91 -0.93
CA TYR A 361 12.61 -15.08 0.20
C TYR A 361 11.89 -15.59 1.44
N VAL A 362 10.73 -15.02 1.76
CA VAL A 362 9.88 -15.49 2.86
C VAL A 362 9.46 -16.93 2.62
N ALA A 363 8.92 -17.25 1.44
CA ALA A 363 8.47 -18.59 1.10
C ALA A 363 9.61 -19.62 1.14
N GLY A 364 10.80 -19.23 0.67
CA GLY A 364 12.03 -20.03 0.75
C GLY A 364 12.44 -20.33 2.18
N ALA A 365 12.50 -19.30 3.02
CA ALA A 365 12.87 -19.46 4.42
C ALA A 365 11.82 -20.26 5.21
N THR A 366 10.53 -20.05 4.93
CA THR A 366 9.45 -20.85 5.53
C THR A 366 9.55 -22.32 5.12
N ALA A 367 9.84 -22.62 3.86
CA ALA A 367 10.01 -24.00 3.39
C ALA A 367 11.24 -24.66 4.05
N ILE A 368 12.37 -23.95 4.14
CA ILE A 368 13.57 -24.44 4.84
C ILE A 368 13.27 -24.69 6.31
N TYR A 369 12.64 -23.72 7.00
CA TYR A 369 12.32 -23.84 8.41
C TYR A 369 11.34 -24.99 8.68
N GLY A 370 10.27 -25.11 7.89
CA GLY A 370 9.35 -26.25 7.98
C GLY A 370 9.99 -27.60 7.69
N GLY A 371 10.96 -27.64 6.77
CA GLY A 371 11.80 -28.83 6.56
C GLY A 371 12.66 -29.18 7.77
N LEU A 372 13.22 -28.17 8.46
CA LEU A 372 14.03 -28.35 9.67
C LEU A 372 13.20 -28.74 10.91
N THR A 373 11.94 -28.31 10.98
CA THR A 373 11.00 -28.69 12.05
C THR A 373 10.20 -29.95 11.74
N GLY A 374 10.20 -30.41 10.49
CA GLY A 374 9.41 -31.55 10.03
C GLY A 374 7.91 -31.29 9.93
N SER A 375 7.48 -30.01 9.91
CA SER A 375 6.07 -29.61 9.86
C SER A 375 5.64 -29.29 8.43
N PHE A 376 4.70 -30.07 7.88
CA PHE A 376 4.10 -29.84 6.56
C PHE A 376 2.59 -29.99 6.60
N PHE A 377 1.85 -28.94 6.24
CA PHE A 377 0.38 -28.89 6.30
C PHE A 377 -0.16 -29.35 7.66
N GLY A 378 0.49 -28.97 8.76
CA GLY A 378 0.15 -29.41 10.12
C GLY A 378 0.43 -30.88 10.45
N MET A 379 1.01 -31.66 9.53
CA MET A 379 1.49 -33.02 9.81
C MET A 379 2.95 -32.96 10.25
N GLN A 380 3.29 -33.74 11.29
CA GLN A 380 4.67 -33.93 11.74
C GLN A 380 5.26 -35.17 11.08
N PHE A 381 6.38 -35.01 10.38
CA PHE A 381 7.12 -36.11 9.77
C PHE A 381 8.34 -36.46 10.62
N ASP A 382 8.28 -37.57 11.35
CA ASP A 382 9.37 -38.05 12.22
C ASP A 382 10.64 -38.43 11.45
N SER A 383 10.53 -38.76 10.15
CA SER A 383 11.64 -39.23 9.32
C SER A 383 12.65 -38.14 8.93
N LEU A 384 12.29 -36.85 9.05
CA LEU A 384 13.18 -35.73 8.82
C LEU A 384 13.85 -35.21 10.10
N GLY A 385 13.49 -35.77 11.27
CA GLY A 385 14.14 -35.56 12.56
C GLY A 385 14.33 -34.08 12.93
N PRO A 386 13.39 -33.43 13.62
CA PRO A 386 13.59 -32.06 14.08
C PRO A 386 14.87 -31.99 14.91
N LEU A 387 15.77 -31.05 14.57
CA LEU A 387 16.95 -30.83 15.40
C LEU A 387 16.48 -30.57 16.85
N PRO A 388 17.17 -31.06 17.90
CA PRO A 388 16.66 -31.00 19.27
C PRO A 388 16.33 -29.59 19.79
N PHE A 389 16.92 -28.56 19.16
CA PHE A 389 16.68 -27.15 19.46
C PHE A 389 15.56 -26.50 18.63
N LEU A 390 15.06 -27.18 17.60
CA LEU A 390 13.97 -26.79 16.70
C LEU A 390 12.70 -27.63 16.91
N SER A 391 12.64 -28.40 18.00
CA SER A 391 11.44 -29.14 18.34
C SER A 391 10.26 -28.18 18.52
N LEU A 392 9.08 -28.63 18.10
CA LEU A 392 7.82 -27.88 18.21
C LEU A 392 7.22 -27.94 19.63
N ASP A 393 8.05 -28.28 20.62
CA ASP A 393 7.67 -28.24 22.03
C ASP A 393 7.59 -26.78 22.51
N THR A 394 6.60 -26.50 23.35
CA THR A 394 6.35 -25.17 23.92
C THR A 394 7.63 -24.57 24.53
N ASN A 395 8.40 -25.38 25.28
CA ASN A 395 9.63 -24.90 25.91
C ASN A 395 10.74 -24.58 24.91
N ALA A 396 10.82 -25.30 23.79
CA ALA A 396 11.80 -25.05 22.74
C ALA A 396 11.42 -23.80 21.94
N MET A 397 10.14 -23.62 21.61
CA MET A 397 9.65 -22.42 20.92
C MET A 397 9.80 -21.15 21.76
N ILE A 398 9.60 -21.22 23.09
CA ILE A 398 9.89 -20.13 24.03
C ILE A 398 11.37 -19.74 23.93
N LYS A 399 12.28 -20.72 24.08
CA LYS A 399 13.72 -20.49 24.04
C LYS A 399 14.18 -19.92 22.71
N LEU A 400 13.65 -20.44 21.60
CA LEU A 400 13.98 -20.00 20.25
C LEU A 400 13.49 -18.56 20.02
N SER A 401 12.25 -18.24 20.40
CA SER A 401 11.66 -16.93 20.14
C SER A 401 12.34 -15.83 20.96
N PHE A 402 12.52 -16.05 22.27
CA PHE A 402 13.26 -15.08 23.10
C PHE A 402 14.76 -15.08 22.77
N GLY A 403 15.35 -16.22 22.40
CA GLY A 403 16.74 -16.33 21.98
C GLY A 403 17.05 -15.53 20.70
N LEU A 404 16.17 -15.61 19.71
CA LEU A 404 16.26 -14.77 18.52
C LEU A 404 15.93 -13.31 18.84
N GLY A 405 15.01 -13.04 19.76
CA GLY A 405 14.71 -11.68 20.21
C GLY A 405 15.90 -10.99 20.87
N ILE A 406 16.56 -11.64 21.84
CA ILE A 406 17.77 -11.09 22.45
C ILE A 406 18.89 -10.92 21.43
N PHE A 407 19.06 -11.86 20.50
CA PHE A 407 20.04 -11.75 19.44
C PHE A 407 19.76 -10.54 18.53
N HIS A 408 18.52 -10.40 18.06
CA HIS A 408 18.09 -9.31 17.18
C HIS A 408 18.25 -7.94 17.84
N LEU A 409 17.76 -7.77 19.07
CA LEU A 409 17.90 -6.51 19.82
C LEU A 409 19.37 -6.21 20.17
N SER A 410 20.17 -7.24 20.49
CA SER A 410 21.60 -7.07 20.77
C SER A 410 22.38 -6.61 19.53
N VAL A 411 22.08 -7.15 18.35
CA VAL A 411 22.69 -6.70 17.09
C VAL A 411 22.43 -5.22 16.86
N GLY A 412 21.19 -4.75 17.08
CA GLY A 412 20.84 -3.34 16.94
C GLY A 412 21.67 -2.44 17.85
N ARG A 413 21.72 -2.76 19.15
CA ARG A 413 22.51 -2.00 20.12
C ARG A 413 24.01 -2.05 19.88
N LEU A 414 24.54 -3.20 19.46
CA LEU A 414 25.98 -3.34 19.20
C LEU A 414 26.42 -2.46 18.02
N ILE A 415 25.58 -2.31 17.01
CA ILE A 415 25.83 -1.39 15.90
C ILE A 415 25.80 0.06 16.40
N GLN A 416 24.86 0.43 17.28
CA GLN A 416 24.80 1.76 17.89
C GLN A 416 26.05 2.07 18.73
N VAL A 417 26.50 1.11 19.55
CA VAL A 417 27.76 1.18 20.31
C VAL A 417 28.94 1.44 19.39
N ARG A 418 29.01 0.72 18.25
CA ARG A 418 30.09 0.89 17.28
C ARG A 418 30.08 2.27 16.62
N GLN A 419 28.91 2.88 16.42
CA GLN A 419 28.78 4.22 15.82
C GLN A 419 29.24 5.34 16.77
N LEU A 420 29.03 5.19 18.08
CA LEU A 420 29.33 6.23 19.08
C LEU A 420 30.81 6.41 19.41
N GLY A 421 31.69 5.53 18.90
CA GLY A 421 33.13 5.55 19.19
C GLY A 421 33.45 5.42 20.69
N TRP A 422 34.72 5.57 21.07
CA TRP A 422 35.13 5.54 22.49
C TRP A 422 34.64 6.80 23.22
N SER A 423 33.41 6.75 23.75
CA SER A 423 32.77 7.86 24.46
C SER A 423 32.01 7.39 25.70
N ALA A 424 31.69 8.29 26.63
CA ALA A 424 30.85 7.97 27.79
C ALA A 424 29.45 7.45 27.38
N LYS A 425 28.89 7.99 26.28
CA LYS A 425 27.63 7.54 25.69
C LYS A 425 27.70 6.09 25.20
N MET A 426 28.85 5.66 24.65
CA MET A 426 29.07 4.25 24.28
C MET A 426 28.98 3.32 25.49
N LEU A 427 29.57 3.69 26.64
CA LEU A 427 29.48 2.89 27.87
C LEU A 427 28.05 2.84 28.41
N ALA A 428 27.27 3.92 28.26
CA ALA A 428 25.85 3.91 28.61
C ALA A 428 25.05 2.94 27.73
N GLU A 429 25.33 2.88 26.42
CA GLU A 429 24.71 1.90 25.51
C GLU A 429 25.11 0.45 25.82
N LEU A 430 26.35 0.21 26.25
CA LEU A 430 26.76 -1.08 26.80
C LEU A 430 26.02 -1.41 28.10
N GLY A 431 25.73 -0.41 28.93
CA GLY A 431 24.88 -0.54 30.11
C GLY A 431 23.47 -1.01 29.77
N TRP A 432 22.85 -0.40 28.75
CA TRP A 432 21.56 -0.84 28.24
C TRP A 432 21.59 -2.26 27.67
N LEU A 433 22.66 -2.64 26.96
CA LEU A 433 22.85 -4.01 26.48
C LEU A 433 22.96 -5.01 27.65
N ALA A 434 23.71 -4.68 28.70
CA ALA A 434 23.80 -5.50 29.91
C ALA A 434 22.44 -5.67 30.59
N MET A 435 21.66 -4.59 30.73
CA MET A 435 20.30 -4.66 31.27
C MET A 435 19.37 -5.53 30.41
N LEU A 436 19.48 -5.43 29.08
CA LEU A 436 18.69 -6.24 28.15
C LEU A 436 18.94 -7.75 28.36
N TRP A 437 20.19 -8.16 28.52
CA TRP A 437 20.55 -9.54 28.83
C TRP A 437 20.08 -9.98 30.22
N ALA A 438 20.15 -9.11 31.22
CA ALA A 438 19.62 -9.41 32.55
C ALA A 438 18.10 -9.63 32.54
N ILE A 439 17.36 -8.80 31.80
CA ILE A 439 15.91 -8.94 31.60
C ILE A 439 15.59 -10.25 30.87
N PHE A 440 16.33 -10.58 29.81
CA PHE A 440 16.18 -11.85 29.08
C PHE A 440 16.34 -13.07 30.00
N LEU A 441 17.39 -13.10 30.83
CA LEU A 441 17.61 -14.19 31.79
C LEU A 441 16.49 -14.30 32.83
N GLY A 442 15.95 -13.16 33.29
CA GLY A 442 14.79 -13.11 34.19
C GLY A 442 13.53 -13.69 33.55
N ILE A 443 13.22 -13.30 32.31
CA ILE A 443 12.08 -13.83 31.54
C ILE A 443 12.25 -15.34 31.35
N LEU A 444 13.44 -15.80 30.97
CA LEU A 444 13.68 -17.23 30.75
C LEU A 444 13.45 -18.06 32.02
N ASN A 445 13.80 -17.53 33.20
CA ASN A 445 13.50 -18.17 34.48
C ASN A 445 12.00 -18.30 34.72
N VAL A 446 11.22 -17.23 34.50
CA VAL A 446 9.76 -17.23 34.70
C VAL A 446 9.08 -18.27 33.81
N PHE A 447 9.49 -18.38 32.55
CA PHE A 447 8.85 -19.28 31.58
C PHE A 447 9.35 -20.72 31.60
N THR A 448 10.60 -20.98 32.03
CA THR A 448 11.18 -22.33 32.03
C THR A 448 11.32 -22.94 33.42
N GLY A 449 11.09 -22.18 34.48
CA GLY A 449 11.27 -22.61 35.87
C GLY A 449 12.72 -22.87 36.28
N LYS A 450 13.70 -22.66 35.39
CA LYS A 450 15.13 -22.88 35.68
C LYS A 450 15.69 -21.73 36.51
N PRO A 451 16.54 -21.99 37.53
CA PRO A 451 17.06 -20.96 38.41
C PRO A 451 17.83 -19.88 37.63
N ILE A 452 17.68 -18.63 38.06
CA ILE A 452 18.36 -17.49 37.44
C ILE A 452 19.88 -17.63 37.68
N PRO A 453 20.74 -17.49 36.64
CA PRO A 453 22.18 -17.44 36.84
C PRO A 453 22.58 -16.31 37.78
N ALA A 454 23.51 -16.55 38.71
CA ALA A 454 23.96 -15.56 39.70
C ALA A 454 24.52 -14.26 39.08
N ILE A 455 24.91 -14.31 37.80
CA ILE A 455 25.45 -13.19 37.02
C ILE A 455 24.36 -12.12 36.71
N SER A 456 23.07 -12.47 36.70
CA SER A 456 21.99 -11.57 36.27
C SER A 456 21.83 -10.32 37.14
N GLY A 457 21.92 -10.46 38.47
CA GLY A 457 21.80 -9.37 39.43
C GLY A 457 22.92 -8.34 39.29
N PRO A 458 24.20 -8.76 39.32
CA PRO A 458 25.33 -7.88 39.03
C PRO A 458 25.25 -7.22 37.65
N LEU A 459 24.79 -7.96 36.63
CA LEU A 459 24.65 -7.43 35.26
C LEU A 459 23.60 -6.32 35.17
N LEU A 460 22.45 -6.50 35.82
CA LEU A 460 21.40 -5.49 35.91
C LEU A 460 21.88 -4.25 36.68
N GLY A 461 22.52 -4.46 37.83
CA GLY A 461 23.03 -3.37 38.67
C GLY A 461 24.13 -2.56 38.00
N LEU A 462 25.09 -3.24 37.37
CA LEU A 462 26.17 -2.59 36.61
C LEU A 462 25.60 -1.84 35.39
N GLY A 463 24.67 -2.46 34.65
CA GLY A 463 24.03 -1.82 33.51
C GLY A 463 23.27 -0.56 33.90
N ALA A 464 22.48 -0.63 34.98
CA ALA A 464 21.77 0.52 35.54
C ALA A 464 22.74 1.64 35.97
N LEU A 465 23.84 1.28 36.62
CA LEU A 465 24.88 2.24 37.03
C LEU A 465 25.47 2.98 35.82
N LEU A 466 25.87 2.24 34.78
CA LEU A 466 26.44 2.83 33.57
C LEU A 466 25.46 3.78 32.89
N VAL A 467 24.18 3.40 32.79
CA VAL A 467 23.14 4.25 32.21
C VAL A 467 22.94 5.52 33.03
N VAL A 468 22.80 5.40 34.36
CA VAL A 468 22.55 6.56 35.23
C VAL A 468 23.69 7.56 35.16
N PHE A 469 24.95 7.11 35.25
CA PHE A 469 26.08 8.02 35.35
C PHE A 469 26.64 8.51 34.01
N LEU A 470 26.47 7.75 32.92
CA LEU A 470 27.17 8.01 31.65
C LEU A 470 26.27 8.46 30.50
N SER A 471 24.94 8.40 30.64
CA SER A 471 24.02 8.84 29.55
C SER A 471 24.07 10.35 29.30
N HIS A 472 24.27 11.16 30.35
CA HIS A 472 24.19 12.63 30.28
C HIS A 472 25.40 13.31 30.94
N THR A 473 26.62 12.84 30.63
CA THR A 473 27.86 13.38 31.21
C THR A 473 28.07 14.88 30.94
N GLU A 474 27.50 15.41 29.85
CA GLU A 474 27.58 16.82 29.46
C GLU A 474 26.94 17.80 30.47
N ARG A 475 26.03 17.33 31.33
CA ARG A 475 25.32 18.16 32.33
C ARG A 475 26.00 18.17 33.71
N GLY A 476 27.19 17.57 33.83
CA GLY A 476 27.88 17.35 35.10
C GLY A 476 27.33 16.16 35.89
N ILE A 477 28.06 15.70 36.91
CA ILE A 477 27.78 14.41 37.59
C ILE A 477 26.40 14.39 38.27
N THR A 478 26.01 15.45 38.97
CA THR A 478 24.77 15.48 39.77
C THR A 478 23.51 15.65 38.91
N ARG A 479 23.47 16.66 38.04
CA ARG A 479 22.34 16.89 37.13
C ARG A 479 22.29 15.82 36.03
N GLY A 480 23.45 15.32 35.59
CA GLY A 480 23.57 14.22 34.64
C GLY A 480 23.05 12.90 35.20
N SER A 481 23.37 12.56 36.45
CA SER A 481 22.86 11.33 37.07
C SER A 481 21.36 11.36 37.35
N LEU A 482 20.82 12.52 37.77
CA LEU A 482 19.37 12.72 37.88
C LEU A 482 18.66 12.55 36.53
N ALA A 483 19.21 13.12 35.46
CA ALA A 483 18.67 12.93 34.11
C ALA A 483 18.80 11.48 33.63
N GLY A 484 19.91 10.81 33.93
CA GLY A 484 20.14 9.39 33.65
C GLY A 484 19.19 8.47 34.41
N LEU A 485 18.84 8.79 35.67
CA LEU A 485 17.84 8.07 36.44
C LEU A 485 16.44 8.22 35.84
N GLY A 486 16.07 9.44 35.43
CA GLY A 486 14.81 9.68 34.71
C GLY A 486 14.73 8.89 33.40
N LEU A 487 15.82 8.86 32.63
CA LEU A 487 15.94 8.05 31.41
C LEU A 487 15.82 6.55 31.71
N LEU A 488 16.48 6.06 32.76
CA LEU A 488 16.40 4.67 33.19
C LEU A 488 14.96 4.28 33.51
N LEU A 489 14.26 5.06 34.34
CA LEU A 489 12.88 4.76 34.72
C LEU A 489 11.91 4.83 33.53
N GLY A 490 12.10 5.77 32.61
CA GLY A 490 11.25 5.91 31.42
C GLY A 490 11.48 4.81 30.37
N ASN A 491 12.74 4.43 30.13
CA ASN A 491 13.10 3.53 29.04
C ASN A 491 13.28 2.07 29.47
N ALA A 492 13.47 1.76 30.77
CA ALA A 492 13.58 0.37 31.23
C ALA A 492 12.28 -0.43 31.01
N THR A 493 11.12 0.20 31.19
CA THR A 493 9.82 -0.40 30.86
C THR A 493 9.68 -0.67 29.37
N THR A 494 10.22 0.22 28.53
CA THR A 494 10.27 0.06 27.07
C THR A 494 11.16 -1.12 26.69
N LEU A 495 12.35 -1.28 27.29
CA LEU A 495 13.21 -2.44 27.06
C LEU A 495 12.55 -3.77 27.41
N PHE A 496 11.83 -3.81 28.53
CA PHE A 496 11.04 -4.98 28.90
C PHE A 496 9.91 -5.26 27.89
N SER A 497 9.20 -4.22 27.45
CA SER A 497 8.13 -4.33 26.44
C SER A 497 8.65 -4.82 25.09
N ASP A 498 9.84 -4.35 24.67
CA ASP A 498 10.48 -4.76 23.43
C ASP A 498 10.84 -6.25 23.49
N MET A 499 11.41 -6.74 24.59
CA MET A 499 11.70 -8.17 24.77
C MET A 499 10.42 -9.01 24.79
N MET A 500 9.39 -8.56 25.51
CA MET A 500 8.10 -9.26 25.59
C MET A 500 7.39 -9.33 24.23
N SER A 501 7.66 -8.42 23.30
CA SER A 501 7.04 -8.42 21.98
C SER A 501 7.41 -9.67 21.14
N TYR A 502 8.54 -10.31 21.43
CA TYR A 502 8.99 -11.55 20.77
C TYR A 502 8.19 -12.78 21.20
N ILE A 503 7.45 -12.73 22.31
CA ILE A 503 6.50 -13.81 22.68
C ILE A 503 5.47 -14.04 21.58
N ARG A 504 5.18 -13.00 20.80
CA ARG A 504 4.19 -13.05 19.73
C ARG A 504 4.60 -13.99 18.61
N ILE A 505 5.89 -14.07 18.28
CA ILE A 505 6.40 -14.97 17.25
C ILE A 505 6.03 -16.41 17.61
N MET A 506 6.30 -16.80 18.86
CA MET A 506 5.92 -18.09 19.40
C MET A 506 4.40 -18.31 19.38
N ALA A 507 3.64 -17.37 19.97
CA ALA A 507 2.20 -17.54 20.16
C ALA A 507 1.46 -17.73 18.83
N VAL A 508 1.82 -16.93 17.82
CA VAL A 508 1.22 -17.02 16.49
C VAL A 508 1.67 -18.27 15.76
N GLY A 509 2.96 -18.62 15.78
CA GLY A 509 3.46 -19.84 15.14
C GLY A 509 2.86 -21.11 15.75
N PHE A 510 2.66 -21.13 17.07
CA PHE A 510 1.99 -22.24 17.77
C PHE A 510 0.49 -22.32 17.45
N ALA A 511 -0.19 -21.17 17.38
CA ALA A 511 -1.60 -21.09 17.00
C ALA A 511 -1.82 -21.55 15.56
N SER A 512 -0.95 -21.15 14.63
CA SER A 512 -1.00 -21.58 13.22
C SER A 512 -0.83 -23.10 13.09
N MET A 513 0.13 -23.68 13.81
CA MET A 513 0.33 -25.11 13.86
C MET A 513 -0.89 -25.85 14.44
N SER A 514 -1.41 -25.38 15.58
CA SER A 514 -2.59 -25.97 16.24
C SER A 514 -3.83 -25.91 15.33
N LEU A 515 -4.00 -24.81 14.59
CA LEU A 515 -5.08 -24.65 13.63
C LEU A 515 -4.95 -25.66 12.47
N ALA A 516 -3.74 -25.83 11.91
CA ALA A 516 -3.49 -26.81 10.85
C ALA A 516 -3.78 -28.25 11.32
N MET A 517 -3.34 -28.60 12.53
CA MET A 517 -3.62 -29.91 13.12
C MET A 517 -5.12 -30.12 13.33
N THR A 518 -5.82 -29.11 13.85
CA THR A 518 -7.27 -29.19 14.08
C THR A 518 -8.04 -29.34 12.77
N THR A 519 -7.64 -28.63 11.71
CA THR A 519 -8.28 -28.76 10.38
C THR A 519 -8.08 -30.16 9.81
N ASN A 520 -6.91 -30.77 10.01
CA ASN A 520 -6.64 -32.14 9.58
C ASN A 520 -7.51 -33.14 10.35
N LEU A 521 -7.59 -32.99 11.68
CA LEU A 521 -8.44 -33.84 12.53
C LEU A 521 -9.92 -33.74 12.15
N MET A 522 -10.43 -32.54 11.91
CA MET A 522 -11.83 -32.34 11.50
C MET A 522 -12.11 -32.97 10.12
N ALA A 523 -11.17 -32.86 9.18
CA ALA A 523 -11.31 -33.45 7.86
C ALA A 523 -11.32 -34.99 7.92
N GLU A 524 -10.45 -35.58 8.75
CA GLU A 524 -10.38 -37.03 8.96
C GLU A 524 -11.66 -37.56 9.62
N GLN A 525 -12.15 -36.90 10.67
CA GLN A 525 -13.37 -37.28 11.40
C GLN A 525 -14.63 -37.27 10.53
N THR A 526 -14.64 -36.51 9.43
CA THR A 526 -15.79 -36.44 8.55
C THR A 526 -16.02 -37.75 7.76
N GLY A 527 -14.98 -38.56 7.54
CA GLY A 527 -15.07 -39.84 6.83
C GLY A 527 -15.46 -39.78 5.33
N SER A 528 -15.79 -38.59 4.81
CA SER A 528 -16.10 -38.34 3.41
C SER A 528 -14.97 -37.55 2.74
N ILE A 529 -14.46 -38.06 1.62
CA ILE A 529 -13.43 -37.41 0.79
C ILE A 529 -13.86 -35.99 0.35
N VAL A 530 -15.13 -35.81 -0.05
CA VAL A 530 -15.62 -34.53 -0.56
C VAL A 530 -15.64 -33.46 0.55
N PHE A 531 -16.37 -33.73 1.63
CA PHE A 531 -16.45 -32.81 2.77
C PHE A 531 -15.10 -32.61 3.48
N GLY A 532 -14.30 -33.67 3.65
CA GLY A 532 -12.94 -33.56 4.21
C GLY A 532 -12.03 -32.70 3.33
N GLY A 533 -12.05 -32.89 2.02
CA GLY A 533 -11.29 -32.06 1.08
C GLY A 533 -11.70 -30.58 1.12
N LEU A 534 -12.99 -30.29 1.28
CA LEU A 534 -13.48 -28.92 1.45
C LEU A 534 -12.98 -28.28 2.75
N ILE A 535 -13.01 -29.03 3.86
CA ILE A 535 -12.51 -28.57 5.16
C ILE A 535 -11.01 -28.27 5.08
N LEU A 536 -10.21 -29.16 4.46
CA LEU A 536 -8.77 -28.94 4.27
C LEU A 536 -8.50 -27.69 3.44
N LEU A 537 -9.20 -27.52 2.32
CA LEU A 537 -9.02 -26.37 1.44
C LEU A 537 -9.33 -25.06 2.18
N ILE A 538 -10.45 -24.99 2.88
CA ILE A 538 -10.85 -23.78 3.63
C ILE A 538 -9.92 -23.55 4.81
N GLY A 539 -9.66 -24.59 5.61
CA GLY A 539 -8.84 -24.53 6.82
C GLY A 539 -7.42 -24.08 6.55
N HIS A 540 -6.74 -24.71 5.58
CA HIS A 540 -5.38 -24.32 5.20
C HIS A 540 -5.34 -22.94 4.52
N SER A 541 -6.36 -22.58 3.74
CA SER A 541 -6.43 -21.23 3.14
C SER A 541 -6.56 -20.14 4.21
N ILE A 542 -7.41 -20.36 5.22
CA ILE A 542 -7.55 -19.43 6.36
C ILE A 542 -6.23 -19.36 7.13
N ASN A 543 -5.61 -20.50 7.41
CA ASN A 543 -4.37 -20.54 8.18
C ASN A 543 -3.23 -19.80 7.46
N LEU A 544 -3.07 -20.03 6.14
CA LEU A 544 -2.12 -19.31 5.30
C LEU A 544 -2.43 -17.80 5.28
N GLY A 545 -3.71 -17.43 5.11
CA GLY A 545 -4.14 -16.03 5.13
C GLY A 545 -3.81 -15.33 6.45
N LEU A 546 -4.08 -15.97 7.58
CA LEU A 546 -3.72 -15.48 8.91
C LEU A 546 -2.20 -15.37 9.10
N GLY A 547 -1.44 -16.33 8.57
CA GLY A 547 0.03 -16.29 8.58
C GLY A 547 0.60 -15.08 7.82
N ILE A 548 0.05 -14.79 6.64
CA ILE A 548 0.44 -13.59 5.85
C ILE A 548 0.05 -12.30 6.58
N ILE A 549 -1.14 -12.24 7.19
CA ILE A 549 -1.54 -11.06 7.98
C ILE A 549 -0.60 -10.88 9.18
N ALA A 550 -0.28 -11.96 9.90
CA ALA A 550 0.64 -11.93 11.02
C ALA A 550 2.04 -11.46 10.60
N LEU A 551 2.50 -11.86 9.41
CA LEU A 551 3.75 -11.36 8.85
C LEU A 551 3.75 -9.83 8.74
N PHE A 552 2.72 -9.23 8.15
CA PHE A 552 2.64 -7.78 7.98
C PHE A 552 2.43 -7.05 9.31
N VAL A 553 1.59 -7.55 10.20
CA VAL A 553 1.26 -6.84 11.45
C VAL A 553 2.35 -7.04 12.50
N HIS A 554 2.93 -8.22 12.58
CA HIS A 554 3.86 -8.60 13.65
C HIS A 554 5.29 -8.66 13.16
N GLY A 555 5.55 -9.33 12.04
CA GLY A 555 6.90 -9.42 11.47
C GLY A 555 7.50 -8.05 11.14
N LEU A 556 6.73 -7.16 10.53
CA LEU A 556 7.19 -5.78 10.27
C LEU A 556 7.42 -5.01 11.56
N ARG A 557 6.48 -5.05 12.51
CA ARG A 557 6.57 -4.32 13.77
C ARG A 557 7.88 -4.59 14.53
N LEU A 558 8.29 -5.85 14.63
CA LEU A 558 9.54 -6.23 15.32
C LEU A 558 10.77 -5.58 14.65
N ASN A 559 10.78 -5.50 13.32
CA ASN A 559 11.91 -4.95 12.57
C ASN A 559 11.90 -3.42 12.50
N THR A 560 10.73 -2.81 12.31
CA THR A 560 10.63 -1.38 12.02
C THR A 560 10.41 -0.52 13.25
N LEU A 561 9.90 -1.07 14.35
CA LEU A 561 9.75 -0.34 15.60
C LEU A 561 10.80 -0.78 16.62
N GLU A 562 10.85 -2.07 16.94
CA GLU A 562 11.66 -2.54 18.06
C GLU A 562 13.15 -2.53 17.71
N PHE A 563 13.52 -3.11 16.56
CA PHE A 563 14.92 -3.10 16.10
C PHE A 563 15.40 -1.73 15.64
N ALA A 564 14.57 -0.97 14.91
CA ALA A 564 14.88 0.40 14.53
C ALA A 564 15.16 1.29 15.75
N ARG A 565 14.38 1.15 16.84
CA ARG A 565 14.63 1.86 18.10
C ARG A 565 15.97 1.48 18.73
N GLN A 566 16.34 0.20 18.70
CA GLN A 566 17.68 -0.22 19.20
C GLN A 566 18.83 0.29 18.33
N LEU A 567 18.56 0.62 17.06
CA LEU A 567 19.53 1.22 16.15
C LEU A 567 19.59 2.75 16.23
N GLY A 568 18.65 3.38 16.95
CA GLY A 568 18.49 4.84 16.97
C GLY A 568 17.88 5.42 15.69
N VAL A 569 17.17 4.61 14.89
CA VAL A 569 16.51 5.01 13.64
C VAL A 569 15.10 5.49 13.95
N ILE A 570 14.77 6.72 13.56
CA ILE A 570 13.47 7.36 13.80
C ILE A 570 12.61 7.33 12.52
N TRP A 571 13.23 7.06 11.37
CA TRP A 571 12.60 7.12 10.04
C TRP A 571 12.23 8.55 9.62
N SER A 572 13.12 9.50 9.95
CA SER A 572 12.95 10.93 9.64
C SER A 572 13.19 11.29 8.17
N GLY A 573 13.56 10.32 7.33
CA GLY A 573 14.07 10.56 5.99
C GLY A 573 13.07 11.12 4.99
N ARG A 574 13.57 11.98 4.11
CA ARG A 574 12.83 12.53 2.98
C ARG A 574 13.32 11.91 1.67
N ALA A 575 12.41 11.56 0.77
CA ALA A 575 12.75 11.04 -0.55
C ALA A 575 13.58 12.03 -1.36
N PHE A 576 14.60 11.54 -2.06
CA PHE A 576 15.21 12.27 -3.17
C PHE A 576 14.26 12.27 -4.38
N GLU A 577 13.76 13.44 -4.76
CA GLU A 577 12.87 13.64 -5.91
C GLU A 577 13.59 14.50 -6.97
N PRO A 578 14.43 13.91 -7.84
CA PRO A 578 15.18 14.69 -8.83
C PRO A 578 14.27 15.33 -9.88
N LEU A 579 14.69 16.49 -10.38
CA LEU A 579 14.18 17.06 -11.62
C LEU A 579 14.71 16.21 -12.78
N ALA A 580 13.93 15.23 -13.22
CA ALA A 580 14.28 14.30 -14.29
C ALA A 580 13.16 14.26 -15.34
N ARG A 581 13.53 14.00 -16.61
CA ARG A 581 12.57 13.72 -17.66
C ARG A 581 11.62 12.59 -17.25
N PHE A 582 10.35 12.75 -17.58
CA PHE A 582 9.37 11.71 -17.34
C PHE A 582 9.58 10.53 -18.29
N GLN A 583 10.11 9.43 -17.78
CA GLN A 583 10.24 8.18 -18.52
C GLN A 583 8.95 7.37 -18.45
N LEU A 584 8.42 7.02 -19.61
CA LEU A 584 7.24 6.15 -19.72
C LEU A 584 7.69 4.70 -19.57
N GLN A 585 7.20 4.02 -18.52
CA GLN A 585 7.46 2.59 -18.33
C GLN A 585 6.96 1.78 -19.53
N GLY A 586 7.89 1.20 -20.30
CA GLY A 586 7.61 0.25 -21.38
C GLY A 586 7.89 0.72 -22.82
N ILE A 587 8.41 1.93 -23.04
CA ILE A 587 8.70 2.44 -24.40
C ILE A 587 10.18 2.29 -24.80
N GLU A 588 11.11 2.15 -23.83
CA GLU A 588 12.55 2.07 -24.12
C GLU A 588 13.14 0.64 -24.21
N GLU A 589 12.33 -0.42 -24.11
CA GLU A 589 12.81 -1.82 -24.28
C GLU A 589 12.32 -2.51 -25.57
N ARG A 590 12.17 -1.77 -26.68
CA ARG A 590 12.00 -2.39 -28.01
C ARG A 590 13.03 -1.95 -29.02
#